data_AF-A0A8T1ESW9-F1
#
_entry.id   AF-A0A8T1ESW9-F1
#
_cell.length_a   1.000
_cell.length_b   1.000
_cell.length_c   1.000
_cell.angle_alpha   90.00
_cell.angle_beta   90.00
_cell.angle_gamma   90.00
#
_symmetry.space_group_name_H-M   'P 1'
#
loop_
_entity.id
_entity.type
_entity.pdbx_description
1 polymer ?
#
loop_
_entity_poly.entity_id
_entity_poly.type
_entity_poly.pdbx_seq_one_letter_code
_entity_poly.pdbx_strand_id
1 'polypeptide(L)'
;MGIEAEMPSPARSLSNREVLLGTSFLDPNDLTLLRDLALFRDGLDVEQDRKNLNQFGTVADRGWNLASSMLESKAALLQRCREFARQAGIAIRVASNSWRKKNQDSNAKYACKVLKGQQQLVSGTKQQCPFFINVYGYKGNWKITKMCVVHDHYRNAGFQGEVFVEGQLSDNLERTCSEHQHV
;
A
#
# COMPACT_ATOMS: atom_id res chain seq x y z
N MET A 1 1.89 -7.92 63.93
CA MET A 1 1.93 -8.43 62.54
C MET A 1 0.80 -7.77 61.79
N GLY A 2 1.08 -6.67 61.08
CA GLY A 2 0.11 -5.99 60.21
C GLY A 2 0.22 -6.57 58.81
N ILE A 3 -0.89 -7.04 58.26
CA ILE A 3 -1.00 -7.42 56.85
C ILE A 3 -1.42 -6.17 56.07
N GLU A 4 -0.46 -5.52 55.40
CA GLU A 4 -0.81 -4.48 54.44
C GLU A 4 -1.39 -5.14 53.19
N ALA A 5 -2.67 -4.87 52.95
CA ALA A 5 -3.35 -5.28 51.73
C ALA A 5 -2.81 -4.44 50.56
N GLU A 6 -2.08 -5.09 49.66
CA GLU A 6 -1.60 -4.51 48.41
C GLU A 6 -2.83 -4.17 47.54
N MET A 7 -3.13 -2.88 47.41
CA MET A 7 -4.20 -2.40 46.55
C MET A 7 -3.84 -2.64 45.08
N PRO A 8 -4.78 -3.11 44.23
CA PRO A 8 -4.52 -3.28 42.81
C PRO A 8 -4.29 -1.91 42.16
N SER A 9 -3.12 -1.79 41.53
CA SER A 9 -2.71 -0.62 40.75
C SER A 9 -3.80 -0.23 39.74
N PRO A 10 -4.14 1.07 39.58
CA PRO A 10 -5.20 1.49 38.66
C PRO A 10 -4.82 1.09 37.23
N ALA A 11 -5.78 0.49 36.53
CA ALA A 11 -5.67 0.15 35.12
C ALA A 11 -5.18 1.38 34.35
N ARG A 12 -4.05 1.23 33.63
CA ARG A 12 -3.48 2.29 32.80
C ARG A 12 -4.55 2.79 31.84
N SER A 13 -5.00 4.02 32.05
CA SER A 13 -5.78 4.79 31.09
C SER A 13 -4.95 4.90 29.81
N LEU A 14 -5.23 4.04 28.83
CA LEU A 14 -4.67 4.17 27.49
C LEU A 14 -5.06 5.55 26.96
N SER A 15 -4.06 6.31 26.53
CA SER A 15 -4.27 7.63 25.95
C SER A 15 -5.22 7.53 24.74
N ASN A 16 -6.01 8.55 24.46
CA ASN A 16 -6.88 8.58 23.26
C ASN A 16 -6.12 8.29 21.95
N ARG A 17 -4.78 8.50 21.92
CA ARG A 17 -3.89 8.11 20.83
C ARG A 17 -3.74 6.59 20.68
N GLU A 18 -3.70 5.82 21.77
CA GLU A 18 -3.62 4.35 21.75
C GLU A 18 -4.96 3.73 21.32
N VAL A 19 -6.09 4.36 21.66
CA VAL A 19 -7.44 3.91 21.26
C VAL A 19 -7.70 4.18 19.76
N LEU A 20 -7.21 5.30 19.21
CA LEU A 20 -7.38 5.66 17.79
C LEU A 20 -6.54 4.82 16.80
N LEU A 21 -5.58 4.02 17.27
CA LEU A 21 -4.62 3.29 16.42
C LEU A 21 -4.64 1.77 16.58
N GLY A 22 -5.45 1.25 17.52
CA GLY A 22 -5.60 -0.19 17.77
C GLY A 22 -6.39 -0.97 16.70
N THR A 23 -6.89 -0.29 15.68
CA THR A 23 -7.84 -0.80 14.66
C THR A 23 -7.17 -1.14 13.32
N SER A 24 -5.92 -0.72 13.15
CA SER A 24 -5.08 -1.08 12.02
C SER A 24 -4.60 -2.53 12.16
N PHE A 25 -4.89 -3.36 11.17
CA PHE A 25 -4.55 -4.79 11.19
C PHE A 25 -3.62 -5.17 10.03
N LEU A 26 -2.68 -6.07 10.34
CA LEU A 26 -1.84 -6.77 9.39
C LEU A 26 -2.46 -8.13 9.14
N ASP A 27 -2.85 -8.43 7.90
CA ASP A 27 -3.33 -9.76 7.52
C ASP A 27 -2.14 -10.59 7.02
N PRO A 28 -1.76 -11.71 7.69
CA PRO A 28 -0.67 -12.55 7.22
C PRO A 28 -0.85 -13.06 5.79
N ASN A 29 -2.11 -13.23 5.34
CA ASN A 29 -2.39 -13.66 3.97
C ASN A 29 -1.95 -12.62 2.94
N ASP A 30 -1.94 -11.33 3.26
CA ASP A 30 -1.46 -10.31 2.33
C ASP A 30 0.02 -10.48 2.03
N LEU A 31 0.82 -10.84 3.04
CA LEU A 31 2.26 -11.06 2.85
C LEU A 31 2.50 -12.28 1.96
N THR A 32 1.71 -13.34 2.12
CA THR A 32 1.74 -14.50 1.23
C THR A 32 1.36 -14.10 -0.20
N LEU A 33 0.23 -13.40 -0.38
CA LEU A 33 -0.23 -12.94 -1.69
C LEU A 33 0.77 -12.02 -2.39
N LEU A 34 1.40 -11.11 -1.65
CA LEU A 34 2.44 -10.23 -2.20
C LEU A 34 3.66 -11.01 -2.67
N ARG A 35 4.03 -12.09 -1.98
CA ARG A 35 5.12 -13.00 -2.40
C ARG A 35 4.72 -13.79 -3.64
N ASP A 36 3.53 -14.38 -3.66
CA ASP A 36 3.01 -15.15 -4.79
C ASP A 36 2.92 -14.31 -6.08
N LEU A 37 2.59 -13.03 -5.94
CA LEU A 37 2.53 -12.07 -7.06
C LEU A 37 3.89 -11.42 -7.37
N ALA A 38 4.97 -11.87 -6.73
CA ALA A 38 6.33 -11.34 -6.86
C ALA A 38 6.43 -9.83 -6.61
N LEU A 39 5.54 -9.28 -5.76
CA LEU A 39 5.54 -7.88 -5.31
C LEU A 39 6.34 -7.71 -4.00
N PHE A 40 6.65 -8.81 -3.31
CA PHE A 40 7.45 -8.82 -2.10
C PHE A 40 8.38 -10.03 -2.10
N ARG A 41 9.68 -9.81 -1.95
CA ARG A 41 10.69 -10.88 -1.98
C ARG A 41 10.89 -11.53 -0.63
N ASP A 42 11.41 -12.75 -0.64
CA ASP A 42 11.75 -13.47 0.58
C ASP A 42 12.88 -12.79 1.37
N GLY A 43 12.93 -13.07 2.68
CA GLY A 43 13.92 -12.52 3.59
C GLY A 43 13.69 -11.06 4.01
N LEU A 44 12.55 -10.47 3.63
CA LEU A 44 12.10 -9.18 4.15
C LEU A 44 10.92 -9.37 5.09
N ASP A 45 10.97 -8.62 6.19
CA ASP A 45 9.90 -8.54 7.18
C ASP A 45 9.34 -7.13 7.26
N VAL A 46 8.05 -7.04 7.57
CA VAL A 46 7.39 -5.78 7.90
C VAL A 46 7.57 -5.50 9.39
N GLU A 47 7.61 -4.22 9.78
CA GLU A 47 7.59 -3.84 11.18
C GLU A 47 6.30 -4.34 11.86
N GLN A 48 6.42 -5.15 12.90
CA GLN A 48 5.29 -5.73 13.63
C GLN A 48 5.13 -5.15 15.05
N ASP A 49 6.09 -4.39 15.55
CA ASP A 49 5.96 -3.75 16.86
C ASP A 49 4.92 -2.62 16.79
N ARG A 50 3.77 -2.86 17.42
CA ARG A 50 2.70 -1.87 17.54
C ARG A 50 3.12 -0.62 18.32
N LYS A 51 4.21 -0.67 19.09
CA LYS A 51 4.77 0.54 19.74
C LYS A 51 5.39 1.48 18.72
N ASN A 52 5.88 0.97 17.59
CA ASN A 52 6.38 1.76 16.47
C ASN A 52 5.24 2.16 15.54
N LEU A 53 4.27 2.91 16.07
CA LEU A 53 3.00 3.25 15.39
C LEU A 53 3.16 3.91 14.01
N ASN A 54 4.28 4.59 13.78
CA ASN A 54 4.57 5.27 12.50
C ASN A 54 5.14 4.33 11.43
N GLN A 55 5.62 3.16 11.84
CA GLN A 55 6.24 2.18 10.95
C GLN A 55 5.52 0.84 10.97
N PHE A 56 4.61 0.57 11.90
CA PHE A 56 3.83 -0.65 11.94
C PHE A 56 3.24 -1.01 10.57
N GLY A 57 3.49 -2.25 10.12
CA GLY A 57 3.12 -2.75 8.81
C GLY A 57 3.94 -2.23 7.63
N THR A 58 4.97 -1.41 7.88
CA THR A 58 5.79 -0.80 6.85
C THR A 58 7.07 -1.59 6.62
N VAL A 59 7.49 -1.65 5.36
CA VAL A 59 8.80 -2.16 4.97
C VAL A 59 9.44 -1.24 3.94
N ALA A 60 10.74 -1.02 4.08
CA ALA A 60 11.61 -0.33 3.16
C ALA A 60 13.00 -0.94 3.26
N ASP A 61 13.71 -1.07 2.15
CA ASP A 61 15.07 -1.61 2.13
C ASP A 61 16.03 -0.63 1.49
N ARG A 62 16.39 0.46 2.17
CA ARG A 62 17.38 1.48 1.70
C ARG A 62 17.20 1.92 0.22
N GLY A 63 15.97 1.91 -0.29
CA GLY A 63 15.65 2.23 -1.69
C GLY A 63 15.85 1.10 -2.71
N TRP A 64 16.27 -0.09 -2.29
CA TRP A 64 16.29 -1.32 -3.08
C TRP A 64 14.88 -1.78 -3.43
N ASN A 65 14.82 -2.68 -4.42
CA ASN A 65 13.57 -3.26 -4.87
C ASN A 65 13.04 -4.27 -3.85
N LEU A 66 11.81 -4.06 -3.39
CA LEU A 66 11.10 -4.97 -2.50
C LEU A 66 10.51 -6.17 -3.26
N ALA A 67 10.28 -6.05 -4.57
CA ALA A 67 9.78 -7.14 -5.40
C ALA A 67 10.88 -8.20 -5.67
N SER A 68 10.46 -9.44 -5.94
CA SER A 68 11.37 -10.58 -6.20
C SER A 68 12.18 -10.41 -7.48
N SER A 69 11.65 -9.65 -8.44
CA SER A 69 12.36 -9.28 -9.66
C SER A 69 12.17 -7.79 -9.96
N MET A 70 13.04 -7.24 -10.81
CA MET A 70 12.77 -5.95 -11.43
C MET A 70 11.51 -6.08 -12.30
N LEU A 71 10.64 -5.08 -12.26
CA LEU A 71 9.38 -5.10 -12.98
C LEU A 71 9.60 -4.42 -14.33
N GLU A 72 9.33 -5.17 -15.40
CA GLU A 72 9.73 -4.85 -16.78
C GLU A 72 9.02 -3.60 -17.33
N SER A 73 7.80 -3.31 -16.86
CA SER A 73 7.05 -2.15 -17.30
C SER A 73 6.07 -1.61 -16.24
N LYS A 74 5.67 -0.34 -16.45
CA LYS A 74 4.62 0.33 -15.68
C LYS A 74 3.31 -0.46 -15.69
N ALA A 75 2.95 -1.00 -16.86
CA ALA A 75 1.72 -1.76 -17.06
C ALA A 75 1.75 -3.10 -16.30
N ALA A 76 2.85 -3.85 -16.39
CA ALA A 76 3.01 -5.12 -15.69
C ALA A 76 2.97 -4.93 -14.16
N LEU A 77 3.67 -3.92 -13.64
CA LEU A 77 3.61 -3.54 -12.23
C LEU A 77 2.17 -3.19 -11.80
N LEU A 78 1.49 -2.35 -12.57
CA LEU A 78 0.11 -1.95 -12.26
C LEU A 78 -0.84 -3.16 -12.27
N GLN A 79 -0.69 -4.06 -13.24
CA GLN A 79 -1.51 -5.27 -13.33
C GLN A 79 -1.32 -6.17 -12.11
N ARG A 80 -0.07 -6.40 -11.66
CA ARG A 80 0.18 -7.19 -10.44
C ARG A 80 -0.38 -6.51 -9.19
N CYS A 81 -0.21 -5.20 -9.04
CA CYS A 81 -0.81 -4.46 -7.92
C CYS A 81 -2.34 -4.54 -7.92
N ARG A 82 -2.98 -4.51 -9.10
CA ARG A 82 -4.44 -4.68 -9.26
C ARG A 82 -4.87 -6.09 -8.89
N GLU A 83 -4.11 -7.09 -9.31
CA GLU A 83 -4.40 -8.49 -8.98
C GLU A 83 -4.29 -8.74 -7.47
N PHE A 84 -3.25 -8.21 -6.83
CA PHE A 84 -3.13 -8.20 -5.37
C PHE A 84 -4.35 -7.55 -4.72
N ALA A 85 -4.71 -6.34 -5.16
CA ALA A 85 -5.83 -5.59 -4.59
C ALA A 85 -7.15 -6.39 -4.69
N ARG A 86 -7.40 -7.00 -5.86
CA ARG A 86 -8.58 -7.84 -6.10
C ARG A 86 -8.60 -9.05 -5.16
N GLN A 87 -7.49 -9.77 -5.01
CA GLN A 87 -7.42 -10.96 -4.16
C GLN A 87 -7.49 -10.61 -2.66
N ALA A 88 -6.91 -9.48 -2.25
CA ALA A 88 -6.99 -8.96 -0.88
C ALA A 88 -8.34 -8.29 -0.56
N GLY A 89 -9.29 -8.25 -1.50
CA GLY A 89 -10.60 -7.65 -1.29
C GLY A 89 -10.57 -6.13 -1.10
N ILE A 90 -9.61 -5.45 -1.74
CA ILE A 90 -9.44 -4.00 -1.67
C ILE A 90 -9.48 -3.37 -3.07
N ALA A 91 -9.81 -2.08 -3.13
CA ALA A 91 -9.67 -1.28 -4.33
C ALA A 91 -8.49 -0.31 -4.15
N ILE A 92 -7.65 -0.16 -5.17
CA ILE A 92 -6.51 0.77 -5.13
C ILE A 92 -6.70 1.92 -6.13
N ARG A 93 -6.09 3.06 -5.82
CA ARG A 93 -5.98 4.24 -6.68
C ARG A 93 -4.54 4.72 -6.73
N VAL A 94 -4.21 5.51 -7.75
CA VAL A 94 -3.01 6.34 -7.74
C VAL A 94 -3.25 7.51 -6.77
N ALA A 95 -2.48 7.56 -5.69
CA ALA A 95 -2.55 8.63 -4.71
C ALA A 95 -1.67 9.84 -5.08
N SER A 96 -0.53 9.57 -5.70
CA SER A 96 0.34 10.59 -6.28
C SER A 96 1.22 9.96 -7.36
N ASN A 97 1.67 10.78 -8.30
CA ASN A 97 2.65 10.39 -9.30
C ASN A 97 3.53 11.59 -9.70
N SER A 98 4.69 11.30 -10.26
CA SER A 98 5.57 12.30 -10.86
C SER A 98 6.37 11.69 -12.01
N TRP A 99 6.74 12.52 -12.98
CA TRP A 99 7.60 12.17 -14.10
C TRP A 99 8.61 13.28 -14.32
N ARG A 100 9.90 12.95 -14.46
CA ARG A 100 10.95 13.92 -14.76
C ARG A 100 11.66 13.54 -16.05
N LYS A 101 11.33 14.27 -17.13
CA LYS A 101 11.88 14.04 -18.48
C LYS A 101 13.41 14.02 -18.52
N LYS A 102 14.07 14.96 -17.84
CA LYS A 102 15.54 15.11 -17.84
C LYS A 102 16.26 13.85 -17.32
N ASN A 103 15.72 13.23 -16.28
CA ASN A 103 16.33 12.07 -15.64
C ASN A 103 15.71 10.75 -16.11
N GLN A 104 14.67 10.82 -16.95
CA GLN A 104 13.86 9.68 -17.38
C GLN A 104 13.38 8.82 -16.20
N ASP A 105 12.91 9.47 -15.14
CA ASP A 105 12.47 8.80 -13.92
C ASP A 105 11.07 9.20 -13.47
N SER A 106 10.40 8.25 -12.80
CA SER A 106 9.01 8.37 -12.36
C SER A 106 8.86 7.88 -10.94
N ASN A 107 7.92 8.46 -10.20
CA ASN A 107 7.45 7.90 -8.93
C ASN A 107 5.94 7.78 -8.99
N ALA A 108 5.40 6.75 -8.35
CA ALA A 108 3.97 6.69 -8.05
C ALA A 108 3.74 6.08 -6.67
N LYS A 109 2.62 6.47 -6.07
CA LYS A 109 2.10 5.89 -4.84
C LYS A 109 0.72 5.33 -5.11
N TYR A 110 0.54 4.04 -4.88
CA TYR A 110 -0.79 3.43 -4.82
C TYR A 110 -1.29 3.43 -3.38
N ALA A 111 -2.57 3.67 -3.18
CA ALA A 111 -3.22 3.61 -1.87
C ALA A 111 -4.64 3.05 -2.00
N CYS A 112 -5.25 2.64 -0.88
CA CYS A 112 -6.64 2.24 -0.87
C CYS A 112 -7.55 3.36 -1.40
N LYS A 113 -8.54 2.95 -2.21
CA LYS A 113 -9.55 3.82 -2.79
C LYS A 113 -10.81 3.76 -1.95
N VAL A 114 -11.18 4.88 -1.34
CA VAL A 114 -12.48 5.04 -0.68
C VAL A 114 -13.58 5.00 -1.75
N LEU A 115 -14.41 3.95 -1.72
CA LEU A 115 -15.48 3.75 -2.70
C LEU A 115 -16.74 4.49 -2.27
N LYS A 116 -16.99 5.74 -2.70
CA LYS A 116 -18.27 6.48 -2.48
C LYS A 116 -18.92 6.28 -1.09
N GLY A 117 -18.13 6.29 0.00
CA GLY A 117 -18.61 6.09 1.37
C GLY A 117 -18.76 4.62 1.85
N GLN A 118 -18.43 3.63 1.01
CA GLN A 118 -18.56 2.20 1.29
C GLN A 118 -17.30 1.54 1.86
N GLN A 119 -16.14 2.20 1.86
CA GLN A 119 -15.04 1.76 2.72
C GLN A 119 -15.33 2.24 4.13
N GLN A 120 -16.16 1.49 4.85
CA GLN A 120 -16.44 1.76 6.24
C GLN A 120 -15.13 1.59 7.02
N LEU A 121 -14.59 2.72 7.42
CA LEU A 121 -13.47 2.84 8.33
C LEU A 121 -13.87 2.21 9.67
N VAL A 122 -12.95 1.48 10.31
CA VAL A 122 -13.20 0.95 11.66
C VAL A 122 -13.35 2.15 12.61
N SER A 123 -14.32 2.12 13.54
CA SER A 123 -14.56 3.24 14.46
C SER A 123 -13.26 3.68 15.17
N GLY A 124 -12.95 4.97 15.12
CA GLY A 124 -11.73 5.55 15.69
C GLY A 124 -10.50 5.56 14.78
N THR A 125 -10.62 5.23 13.49
CA THR A 125 -9.49 5.23 12.53
C THR A 125 -9.23 6.58 11.86
N LYS A 126 -8.14 6.64 11.08
CA LYS A 126 -7.75 7.80 10.28
C LYS A 126 -8.75 8.01 9.13
N GLN A 127 -8.87 9.23 8.62
CA GLN A 127 -9.66 9.52 7.42
C GLN A 127 -9.19 8.76 6.16
N GLN A 128 -7.97 8.24 6.18
CA GLN A 128 -7.39 7.49 5.08
C GLN A 128 -6.61 6.28 5.57
N CYS A 129 -6.88 5.15 4.93
CA CYS A 129 -6.19 3.89 5.17
C CYS A 129 -4.66 4.00 5.06
N PRO A 130 -3.90 3.40 5.99
CA PRO A 130 -2.44 3.46 6.00
C PRO A 130 -1.79 2.68 4.87
N PHE A 131 -2.50 1.71 4.27
CA PHE A 131 -1.99 0.94 3.12
C PHE A 131 -1.44 1.83 2.00
N PHE A 132 -0.24 1.50 1.54
CA PHE A 132 0.31 2.05 0.30
C PHE A 132 1.39 1.17 -0.32
N ILE A 133 1.61 1.36 -1.62
CA ILE A 133 2.76 0.82 -2.36
C ILE A 133 3.43 1.98 -3.10
N ASN A 134 4.69 2.26 -2.77
CA ASN A 134 5.51 3.24 -3.49
C ASN A 134 6.35 2.54 -4.54
N VAL A 135 6.31 3.10 -5.74
CA VAL A 135 7.03 2.57 -6.90
C VAL A 135 7.88 3.65 -7.54
N TYR A 136 9.03 3.23 -8.06
CA TYR A 136 9.97 4.08 -8.75
C TYR A 136 10.31 3.48 -10.10
N GLY A 137 10.24 4.29 -11.15
CA GLY A 137 10.61 3.95 -12.51
C GLY A 137 11.88 4.69 -12.92
N TYR A 138 12.83 4.03 -13.57
CA TYR A 138 14.01 4.64 -14.18
C TYR A 138 14.29 4.00 -15.53
N LYS A 139 14.32 4.80 -16.60
CA LYS A 139 14.56 4.32 -17.97
C LYS A 139 13.70 3.10 -18.35
N GLY A 140 12.41 3.17 -18.03
CA GLY A 140 11.44 2.10 -18.31
C GLY A 140 11.38 0.95 -17.30
N ASN A 141 12.40 0.79 -16.45
CA ASN A 141 12.44 -0.26 -15.42
C ASN A 141 11.77 0.19 -14.12
N TRP A 142 10.99 -0.68 -13.49
CA TRP A 142 10.23 -0.35 -12.28
C TRP A 142 10.64 -1.20 -11.08
N LYS A 143 10.56 -0.58 -9.91
CA LYS A 143 10.77 -1.24 -8.62
C LYS A 143 9.79 -0.74 -7.57
N ILE A 144 9.54 -1.56 -6.57
CA ILE A 144 8.81 -1.17 -5.36
C ILE A 144 9.85 -0.74 -4.32
N THR A 145 9.73 0.47 -3.79
CA THR A 145 10.76 1.04 -2.90
C THR A 145 10.35 1.05 -1.43
N LYS A 146 9.04 1.11 -1.17
CA LYS A 146 8.46 1.13 0.17
C LYS A 146 7.00 0.69 0.09
N MET A 147 6.51 -0.03 1.09
CA MET A 147 5.08 -0.31 1.22
C MET A 147 4.65 -0.30 2.68
N CYS A 148 3.36 -0.08 2.91
CA CYS A 148 2.66 -0.38 4.15
C CYS A 148 1.51 -1.32 3.80
N VAL A 149 1.44 -2.47 4.48
CA VAL A 149 0.48 -3.55 4.19
C VAL A 149 -0.67 -3.60 5.18
N VAL A 150 -0.72 -2.64 6.10
CA VAL A 150 -1.76 -2.56 7.14
C VAL A 150 -2.98 -1.82 6.62
N HIS A 151 -4.14 -2.26 7.07
CA HIS A 151 -5.45 -1.71 6.70
C HIS A 151 -6.23 -1.29 7.95
N ASP A 152 -7.08 -0.29 7.80
CA ASP A 152 -7.95 0.23 8.87
C ASP A 152 -9.42 0.33 8.45
N HIS A 153 -9.80 -0.42 7.41
CA HIS A 153 -11.15 -0.50 6.87
C HIS A 153 -11.54 -1.95 6.61
N TYR A 154 -12.84 -2.20 6.48
CA TYR A 154 -13.34 -3.51 6.05
C TYR A 154 -12.95 -3.80 4.60
N ARG A 155 -12.60 -5.06 4.35
CA ARG A 155 -12.35 -5.62 3.01
C ARG A 155 -13.68 -6.03 2.38
N ASN A 156 -13.71 -6.18 1.07
CA ASN A 156 -14.88 -6.61 0.28
C ASN A 156 -16.10 -5.67 0.40
N ALA A 157 -15.96 -4.51 1.02
CA ALA A 157 -17.05 -3.55 1.15
C ALA A 157 -17.29 -2.83 -0.19
N GLY A 158 -18.49 -2.97 -0.75
CA GLY A 158 -18.89 -2.30 -1.99
C GLY A 158 -18.63 -3.08 -3.30
N PHE A 159 -18.21 -4.34 -3.23
CA PHE A 159 -18.01 -5.18 -4.42
C PHE A 159 -19.36 -5.78 -4.89
N GLN A 160 -20.11 -5.01 -5.69
CA GLN A 160 -21.27 -5.53 -6.48
C GLN A 160 -21.09 -5.39 -8.00
N GLY A 161 -19.89 -5.07 -8.51
CA GLY A 161 -19.62 -4.86 -9.95
C GLY A 161 -18.23 -4.25 -10.22
N GLU A 162 -17.91 -4.01 -11.50
CA GLU A 162 -16.56 -3.69 -12.02
C GLU A 162 -15.71 -2.76 -11.14
N VAL A 163 -14.46 -3.21 -10.90
CA VAL A 163 -13.58 -2.77 -9.81
C VAL A 163 -12.76 -1.52 -10.16
N PHE A 164 -13.20 -0.64 -11.07
CA PHE A 164 -12.36 0.50 -11.44
C PHE A 164 -13.07 1.77 -11.93
N VAL A 165 -12.38 2.91 -11.73
CA VAL A 165 -12.58 4.16 -12.47
C VAL A 165 -11.19 4.55 -12.94
N GLU A 166 -11.02 4.77 -14.26
CA GLU A 166 -9.76 5.10 -14.90
C GLU A 166 -9.10 6.34 -14.30
N GLY A 167 -8.02 6.12 -13.54
CA GLY A 167 -6.98 7.11 -13.34
C GLY A 167 -5.73 6.60 -14.04
N GLN A 168 -5.50 7.06 -15.26
CA GLN A 168 -4.23 6.81 -15.94
C GLN A 168 -3.13 7.53 -15.15
N LEU A 169 -2.12 6.77 -14.73
CA LEU A 169 -0.84 7.36 -14.34
C LEU A 169 -0.37 8.21 -15.52
N SER A 170 0.03 9.46 -15.31
CA SER A 170 0.51 10.36 -16.37
C SER A 170 1.41 9.61 -17.36
N ASP A 171 0.96 9.54 -18.60
CA ASP A 171 1.68 8.85 -19.66
C ASP A 171 2.80 9.71 -20.21
N ASN A 172 3.83 9.02 -20.68
CA ASN A 172 4.90 9.62 -21.45
C ASN A 172 4.31 9.85 -22.84
N LEU A 173 3.77 11.05 -23.10
CA LEU A 173 3.23 11.41 -24.41
C LEU A 173 4.39 11.63 -25.40
N GLU A 174 5.13 10.57 -25.71
CA GLU A 174 5.96 10.54 -26.91
C GLU A 174 5.05 10.13 -28.06
N ARG A 175 4.53 11.17 -28.70
CA ARG A 175 3.93 11.19 -30.03
C ARG A 175 4.70 10.20 -30.92
N THR A 176 4.12 9.03 -31.19
CA THR A 176 4.57 8.14 -32.25
C THR A 176 4.47 8.93 -33.55
N CYS A 177 5.61 9.36 -34.09
CA CYS A 177 5.73 9.73 -35.49
C CYS A 177 5.21 8.54 -36.31
N SER A 178 4.03 8.71 -36.90
CA SER A 178 3.59 7.79 -37.94
C SER A 178 4.26 8.25 -39.23
N GLU A 179 5.33 7.57 -39.59
CA GLU A 179 5.70 7.40 -40.99
C GLU A 179 4.46 6.82 -41.71
N HIS A 180 3.96 7.53 -42.71
CA HIS A 180 3.17 6.93 -43.78
C HIS A 180 3.91 7.24 -45.08
N GLN A 181 4.68 6.26 -45.54
CA GLN A 181 4.91 6.02 -46.96
C GLN A 181 3.75 5.19 -47.53
N HIS A 182 3.61 5.25 -48.87
CA HIS A 182 2.58 4.72 -49.78
C HIS A 182 1.48 5.75 -50.06
N VAL A 183 1.31 6.31 -51.26
CA VAL A 183 1.79 6.04 -52.64
C VAL A 183 1.96 7.38 -53.36
#